data_AF-A0A085ZSU7-F1
#
_entry.id   AF-A0A085ZSU7-F1
#
_cell.length_a   1.000
_cell.length_b   1.000
_cell.length_c   1.000
_cell.angle_alpha   90.00
_cell.angle_beta   90.00
_cell.angle_gamma   90.00
#
_symmetry.space_group_name_H-M   'P 1'
#
loop_
_entity.id
_entity.type
_entity.pdbx_description
1 polymer ?
#
loop_
_entity_poly.entity_id
_entity_poly.type
_entity_poly.pdbx_seq_one_letter_code
_entity_poly.pdbx_strand_id
1 'polypeptide(L)'
;MNKQYLFFILTILMFGCNDSKTKNDSSQSVESRELKEIPEVDESTVETKKTPADFIPKNYVCFDTIYGDLNKDGLEDCTLIIKGTDKSKFVTDESRGKLDRNRRGIIVLLNKKEGYELAVKNYDCFSSENEEGGVYYAPELDVEINKGKLFISYRHGRYGYWQYMFRPQDNDLALIGYDSSSNNGPIVLTETSINFLTRKQIVNHNINENTYDGEEVFEKTETKISRNKLIKLSEIKDFDELRFFDE
;
A
#
# COMPACT_ATOMS: atom_id res chain seq x y z
N MET A 1 22.24 -1.68 -40.51
CA MET A 1 23.54 -1.70 -39.79
C MET A 1 23.51 -2.86 -38.81
N ASN A 2 24.00 -4.02 -39.23
CA ASN A 2 23.98 -5.25 -38.43
C ASN A 2 25.27 -5.32 -37.60
N LYS A 3 25.15 -5.42 -36.28
CA LYS A 3 26.25 -5.84 -35.41
C LYS A 3 25.85 -7.13 -34.72
N GLN A 4 26.42 -8.22 -35.20
CA GLN A 4 26.48 -9.53 -34.54
C GLN A 4 27.27 -9.37 -33.24
N TYR A 5 26.74 -9.86 -32.13
CA TYR A 5 27.50 -10.03 -30.89
C TYR A 5 27.83 -11.51 -30.69
N LEU A 6 29.12 -11.72 -30.49
CA LEU A 6 29.86 -12.96 -30.40
C LEU A 6 29.59 -13.64 -29.05
N PHE A 7 29.19 -14.90 -29.10
CA PHE A 7 29.02 -15.81 -27.95
C PHE A 7 30.40 -16.17 -27.38
N PHE A 8 30.60 -16.05 -26.06
CA PHE A 8 31.76 -16.64 -25.37
C PHE A 8 31.23 -17.59 -24.28
N ILE A 9 31.40 -18.89 -24.51
CA ILE A 9 31.09 -19.98 -23.57
C ILE A 9 32.40 -20.31 -22.86
N LEU A 10 32.43 -20.20 -21.54
CA LEU A 10 33.53 -20.68 -20.72
C LEU A 10 33.02 -21.78 -19.77
N THR A 11 33.19 -23.03 -20.20
CA THR A 11 33.06 -24.23 -19.38
C THR A 11 34.37 -24.48 -18.64
N ILE A 12 34.33 -24.58 -17.30
CA ILE A 12 35.43 -25.14 -16.51
C ILE A 12 34.92 -26.34 -15.72
N LEU A 13 35.72 -27.40 -15.85
CA LEU A 13 35.53 -28.79 -15.45
C LEU A 13 35.61 -29.03 -13.94
N MET A 14 34.91 -30.10 -13.55
CA MET A 14 34.88 -30.77 -12.26
C MET A 14 36.22 -31.41 -11.87
N PHE A 15 36.57 -31.33 -10.59
CA PHE A 15 37.35 -32.31 -9.82
C PHE A 15 36.72 -32.33 -8.41
N GLY A 16 36.29 -33.42 -7.79
CA GLY A 16 36.77 -34.80 -7.84
C GLY A 16 37.16 -35.17 -6.40
N CYS A 17 36.29 -35.91 -5.71
CA CYS A 17 36.47 -36.43 -4.35
C CYS A 17 37.77 -37.24 -4.20
N ASN A 18 38.36 -37.22 -3.00
CA ASN A 18 39.04 -38.40 -2.50
C ASN A 18 38.86 -38.53 -0.98
N ASP A 19 38.15 -39.59 -0.59
CA ASP A 19 38.10 -40.12 0.76
C ASP A 19 39.42 -40.84 1.07
N SER A 20 39.96 -40.61 2.27
CA SER A 20 40.86 -41.58 2.91
C SER A 20 40.56 -41.66 4.39
N LYS A 21 39.98 -42.79 4.80
CA LYS A 21 39.82 -43.23 6.18
C LYS A 21 41.17 -43.67 6.75
N THR A 22 41.48 -43.24 7.97
CA THR A 22 42.36 -44.00 8.88
C THR A 22 41.81 -43.88 10.30
N LYS A 23 41.50 -45.05 10.89
CA LYS A 23 41.10 -45.22 12.29
C LYS A 23 42.31 -45.03 13.20
N ASN A 24 42.09 -44.49 14.39
CA ASN A 24 42.73 -44.98 15.61
C ASN A 24 41.83 -44.74 16.82
N ASP A 25 41.80 -45.76 17.68
CA ASP A 25 40.93 -45.97 18.83
C ASP A 25 41.61 -45.47 20.10
N SER A 26 40.87 -44.76 20.95
CA SER A 26 41.15 -44.68 22.39
C SER A 26 39.93 -44.17 23.13
N SER A 27 39.30 -45.07 23.87
CA SER A 27 38.22 -44.85 24.82
C SER A 27 38.63 -43.94 25.99
N GLN A 28 37.85 -42.90 26.27
CA GLN A 28 37.65 -42.34 27.62
C GLN A 28 36.17 -41.96 27.82
N SER A 29 35.72 -42.20 29.04
CA SER A 29 34.34 -42.25 29.53
C SER A 29 33.74 -40.89 29.94
N VAL A 30 32.41 -40.90 30.03
CA VAL A 30 31.50 -40.00 30.80
C VAL A 30 31.05 -38.71 30.10
N GLU A 31 29.79 -38.69 29.64
CA GLU A 31 28.66 -37.98 30.27
C GLU A 31 27.54 -37.78 29.23
N SER A 32 26.43 -38.52 29.39
CA SER A 32 25.23 -38.37 28.56
C SER A 32 24.53 -37.06 28.89
N ARG A 33 24.70 -36.04 28.05
CA ARG A 33 23.85 -34.85 28.06
C ARG A 33 22.62 -35.09 27.19
N GLU A 34 21.50 -35.24 27.88
CA GLU A 34 20.16 -35.25 27.31
C GLU A 34 19.96 -33.95 26.51
N LEU A 35 19.85 -34.08 25.18
CA LEU A 35 19.47 -32.97 24.31
C LEU A 35 18.01 -32.64 24.60
N LYS A 36 17.77 -31.54 25.32
CA LYS A 36 16.45 -30.92 25.39
C LYS A 36 15.99 -30.61 23.98
N GLU A 37 14.88 -31.22 23.61
CA GLU A 37 14.09 -30.93 22.44
C GLU A 37 13.84 -29.41 22.40
N ILE A 38 14.33 -28.76 21.34
CA ILE A 38 14.05 -27.36 21.07
C ILE A 38 12.55 -27.31 20.76
N PRO A 39 11.73 -26.53 21.47
CA PRO A 39 10.32 -26.46 21.18
C PRO A 39 10.16 -25.95 19.76
N GLU A 40 9.49 -26.77 18.93
CA GLU A 40 9.03 -26.43 17.60
C GLU A 40 8.33 -25.07 17.69
N VAL A 41 8.93 -24.06 17.07
CA VAL A 41 8.31 -22.74 16.95
C VAL A 41 7.05 -22.96 16.17
N ASP A 42 5.91 -22.75 16.82
CA ASP A 42 4.58 -22.70 16.23
C ASP A 42 4.64 -21.75 15.01
N GLU A 43 4.84 -22.32 13.82
CA GLU A 43 4.57 -21.66 12.56
C GLU A 43 3.08 -21.36 12.61
N SER A 44 2.75 -20.12 13.00
CA SER A 44 1.42 -19.58 12.87
C SER A 44 1.00 -19.78 11.42
N THR A 45 0.20 -20.81 11.17
CA THR A 45 -0.26 -21.17 9.83
C THR A 45 -1.01 -19.97 9.27
N VAL A 46 -0.37 -19.23 8.37
CA VAL A 46 -1.00 -18.07 7.75
C VAL A 46 -2.13 -18.61 6.88
N GLU A 47 -3.36 -18.18 7.18
CA GLU A 47 -4.56 -18.66 6.52
C GLU A 47 -4.48 -18.32 5.02
N THR A 48 -4.21 -19.32 4.20
CA THR A 48 -4.22 -19.21 2.75
C THR A 48 -5.60 -19.59 2.23
N LYS A 49 -6.20 -18.73 1.41
CA LYS A 49 -7.49 -18.99 0.76
C LYS A 49 -7.32 -19.00 -0.74
N LYS A 50 -8.13 -19.80 -1.44
CA LYS A 50 -7.99 -19.96 -2.89
C LYS A 50 -8.46 -18.73 -3.66
N THR A 51 -9.53 -18.07 -3.19
CA THR A 51 -10.10 -16.93 -3.91
C THR A 51 -10.07 -15.65 -3.07
N PRO A 52 -9.87 -14.47 -3.69
CA PRO A 52 -9.90 -13.20 -2.97
C PRO A 52 -11.20 -12.96 -2.20
N ALA A 53 -12.34 -13.36 -2.77
CA ALA A 53 -13.66 -13.17 -2.18
C ALA A 53 -13.81 -13.86 -0.81
N ASP A 54 -13.06 -14.95 -0.57
CA ASP A 54 -13.10 -15.67 0.71
C ASP A 54 -12.54 -14.83 1.88
N PHE A 55 -11.80 -13.75 1.60
CA PHE A 55 -11.29 -12.82 2.62
C PHE A 55 -12.32 -11.75 3.02
N ILE A 56 -13.41 -11.59 2.30
CA ILE A 56 -14.42 -10.57 2.60
C ILE A 56 -15.21 -11.00 3.85
N PRO A 57 -15.19 -10.20 4.94
CA PRO A 57 -15.89 -10.55 6.17
C PRO A 57 -17.41 -10.47 6.00
N LYS A 58 -18.12 -11.16 6.88
CA LYS A 58 -19.58 -11.03 6.98
C LYS A 58 -19.98 -9.56 7.17
N ASN A 59 -21.10 -9.16 6.57
CA ASN A 59 -21.63 -7.78 6.55
C ASN A 59 -20.82 -6.79 5.68
N TYR A 60 -19.98 -7.31 4.80
CA TYR A 60 -19.31 -6.54 3.75
C TYR A 60 -19.58 -7.18 2.39
N VAL A 61 -19.49 -6.38 1.34
CA VAL A 61 -19.51 -6.82 -0.06
C VAL A 61 -18.28 -6.29 -0.78
N CYS A 62 -17.87 -6.96 -1.86
CA CYS A 62 -16.86 -6.43 -2.76
C CYS A 62 -17.42 -5.19 -3.48
N PHE A 63 -16.69 -4.09 -3.41
CA PHE A 63 -16.99 -2.84 -4.11
C PHE A 63 -16.12 -2.71 -5.36
N ASP A 64 -14.83 -3.06 -5.26
CA ASP A 64 -13.89 -3.05 -6.38
C ASP A 64 -12.76 -4.08 -6.18
N THR A 65 -12.09 -4.47 -7.26
CA THR A 65 -10.97 -5.40 -7.27
C THR A 65 -9.85 -4.88 -8.16
N ILE A 66 -8.68 -4.67 -7.58
CA ILE A 66 -7.49 -4.12 -8.21
C ILE A 66 -6.40 -5.17 -8.20
N TYR A 67 -5.72 -5.33 -9.33
CA TYR A 67 -4.64 -6.30 -9.50
C TYR A 67 -3.31 -5.61 -9.80
N GLY A 68 -2.22 -6.22 -9.36
CA GLY A 68 -0.87 -5.81 -9.72
C GLY A 68 0.19 -6.44 -8.84
N ASP A 69 1.44 -6.45 -9.29
CA ASP A 69 2.57 -6.99 -8.53
C ASP A 69 3.03 -5.97 -7.48
N LEU A 70 2.58 -6.14 -6.23
CA LEU A 70 2.79 -5.21 -5.13
C LEU A 70 4.12 -5.49 -4.41
N ASN A 71 4.48 -6.77 -4.25
CA ASN A 71 5.69 -7.19 -3.53
C ASN A 71 6.91 -7.43 -4.46
N LYS A 72 6.73 -7.34 -5.78
CA LYS A 72 7.75 -7.52 -6.83
C LYS A 72 8.25 -8.95 -6.98
N ASP A 73 7.43 -9.95 -6.65
CA ASP A 73 7.77 -11.36 -6.84
C ASP A 73 7.38 -11.90 -8.23
N GLY A 74 6.78 -11.06 -9.08
CA GLY A 74 6.33 -11.40 -10.42
C GLY A 74 4.97 -12.09 -10.47
N LEU A 75 4.29 -12.25 -9.33
CA LEU A 75 2.91 -12.69 -9.26
C LEU A 75 1.98 -11.49 -9.14
N GLU A 76 0.78 -11.62 -9.70
CA GLU A 76 -0.23 -10.58 -9.64
C GLU A 76 -0.98 -10.68 -8.29
N ASP A 77 -0.71 -9.74 -7.40
CA ASP A 77 -1.39 -9.57 -6.12
C ASP A 77 -2.80 -8.97 -6.32
N CYS A 78 -3.65 -9.08 -5.28
CA CYS A 78 -5.04 -8.64 -5.34
C CYS A 78 -5.33 -7.66 -4.19
N THR A 79 -5.93 -6.51 -4.52
CA THR A 79 -6.46 -5.56 -3.55
C THR A 79 -7.97 -5.43 -3.75
N LEU A 80 -8.73 -5.67 -2.70
CA LEU A 80 -10.18 -5.53 -2.68
C LEU A 80 -10.54 -4.22 -1.99
N ILE A 81 -11.43 -3.45 -2.61
CA ILE A 81 -12.23 -2.46 -1.91
C ILE A 81 -13.50 -3.15 -1.47
N ILE A 82 -13.81 -3.04 -0.18
CA ILE A 82 -15.02 -3.63 0.40
C ILE A 82 -15.94 -2.52 0.89
N LYS A 83 -17.25 -2.77 0.96
CA LYS A 83 -18.23 -1.83 1.50
C LYS A 83 -19.10 -2.52 2.55
N GLY A 84 -19.34 -1.83 3.66
CA GLY A 84 -20.26 -2.33 4.69
C GLY A 84 -21.70 -2.46 4.18
N THR A 85 -22.49 -3.30 4.83
CA THR A 85 -23.90 -3.54 4.46
C THR A 85 -24.89 -3.23 5.57
N ASP A 86 -24.57 -2.29 6.47
CA ASP A 86 -25.46 -1.92 7.57
C ASP A 86 -26.67 -1.14 7.03
N LYS A 87 -27.86 -1.73 7.21
CA LYS A 87 -29.13 -1.12 6.79
C LYS A 87 -29.40 0.23 7.46
N SER A 88 -28.81 0.48 8.63
CA SER A 88 -28.93 1.76 9.33
C SER A 88 -28.19 2.91 8.64
N LYS A 89 -27.24 2.60 7.74
CA LYS A 89 -26.44 3.57 6.98
C LYS A 89 -27.07 3.96 5.64
N PHE A 90 -28.27 3.49 5.35
CA PHE A 90 -29.03 3.98 4.21
C PHE A 90 -29.77 5.26 4.60
N VAL A 91 -29.56 6.33 3.83
CA VAL A 91 -30.21 7.62 4.02
C VAL A 91 -31.11 7.93 2.83
N THR A 92 -32.14 8.73 3.03
CA THR A 92 -32.98 9.25 1.93
C THR A 92 -32.63 10.71 1.74
N ASP A 93 -31.99 11.02 0.61
CA ASP A 93 -31.68 12.36 0.15
C ASP A 93 -32.86 12.88 -0.68
N GLU A 94 -33.23 14.16 -0.48
CA GLU A 94 -34.39 14.78 -1.15
C GLU A 94 -34.27 14.78 -2.68
N SER A 95 -33.04 14.86 -3.20
CA SER A 95 -32.76 14.99 -4.63
C SER A 95 -32.21 13.71 -5.26
N ARG A 96 -31.40 12.95 -4.53
CA ARG A 96 -30.71 11.74 -5.00
C ARG A 96 -31.43 10.44 -4.63
N GLY A 97 -32.48 10.52 -3.82
CA GLY A 97 -33.24 9.36 -3.36
C GLY A 97 -32.49 8.56 -2.30
N LYS A 98 -32.65 7.23 -2.32
CA LYS A 98 -32.04 6.36 -1.30
C LYS A 98 -30.55 6.13 -1.58
N LEU A 99 -29.70 6.56 -0.67
CA LEU A 99 -28.24 6.46 -0.76
C LEU A 99 -27.68 5.50 0.28
N ASP A 100 -26.66 4.75 -0.12
CA ASP A 100 -25.89 3.89 0.79
C ASP A 100 -24.66 4.63 1.33
N ARG A 101 -24.68 5.04 2.61
CA ARG A 101 -23.58 5.70 3.32
C ARG A 101 -22.74 4.76 4.18
N ASN A 102 -22.79 3.45 3.90
CA ASN A 102 -21.81 2.55 4.49
C ASN A 102 -20.39 2.96 4.10
N ARG A 103 -19.49 2.91 5.07
CA ARG A 103 -18.06 3.13 4.85
C ARG A 103 -17.47 1.99 4.01
N ARG A 104 -16.37 2.31 3.36
CA ARG A 104 -15.57 1.38 2.55
C ARG A 104 -14.25 1.08 3.27
N GLY A 105 -13.64 -0.03 2.89
CA GLY A 105 -12.35 -0.47 3.41
C GLY A 105 -11.54 -1.14 2.33
N ILE A 106 -10.36 -1.60 2.72
CA ILE A 106 -9.37 -2.24 1.86
C ILE A 106 -8.89 -3.56 2.46
N ILE A 107 -8.71 -4.56 1.60
CA ILE A 107 -8.02 -5.80 1.90
C ILE A 107 -6.96 -6.00 0.83
N VAL A 108 -5.71 -6.17 1.22
CA VAL A 108 -4.59 -6.46 0.31
C VAL A 108 -4.15 -7.89 0.52
N LEU A 109 -4.03 -8.62 -0.58
CA LEU A 109 -3.76 -10.05 -0.61
C LEU A 109 -2.54 -10.31 -1.50
N LEU A 110 -1.55 -11.03 -0.97
CA LEU A 110 -0.39 -11.46 -1.75
C LEU A 110 -0.65 -12.80 -2.41
N ASN A 111 -0.34 -12.92 -3.68
CA ASN A 111 -0.50 -14.14 -4.43
C ASN A 111 0.64 -15.13 -4.08
N LYS A 112 0.28 -16.37 -3.74
CA LYS A 112 1.20 -17.46 -3.39
C LYS A 112 1.15 -18.61 -4.40
N LYS A 113 0.74 -18.34 -5.64
CA LYS A 113 0.48 -19.29 -6.75
C LYS A 113 -0.72 -20.21 -6.54
N GLU A 114 -0.80 -20.87 -5.39
CA GLU A 114 -1.88 -21.83 -5.07
C GLU A 114 -3.07 -21.18 -4.35
N GLY A 115 -2.95 -19.89 -4.05
CA GLY A 115 -3.96 -19.09 -3.38
C GLY A 115 -3.41 -17.73 -3.01
N TYR A 116 -4.12 -17.07 -2.11
CA TYR A 116 -3.82 -15.74 -1.60
C TYR A 116 -3.55 -15.80 -0.10
N GLU A 117 -2.68 -14.91 0.35
CA GLU A 117 -2.34 -14.68 1.74
C GLU A 117 -2.72 -13.24 2.13
N LEU A 118 -3.29 -13.03 3.31
CA LEU A 118 -3.65 -11.70 3.78
C LEU A 118 -2.40 -10.87 4.12
N ALA A 119 -2.18 -9.77 3.40
CA ALA A 119 -1.10 -8.82 3.66
C ALA A 119 -1.52 -7.74 4.67
N VAL A 120 -2.66 -7.09 4.41
CA VAL A 120 -3.23 -6.08 5.30
C VAL A 120 -4.74 -5.99 5.11
N LYS A 121 -5.45 -5.58 6.16
CA LYS A 121 -6.87 -5.26 6.13
C LYS A 121 -7.13 -3.98 6.93
N ASN A 122 -8.07 -3.17 6.42
CA ASN A 122 -8.63 -2.03 7.13
C ASN A 122 -10.05 -1.80 6.62
N TYR A 123 -11.06 -2.16 7.40
CA TYR A 123 -12.41 -2.42 6.88
C TYR A 123 -13.29 -1.18 6.71
N ASP A 124 -12.99 -0.08 7.38
CA ASP A 124 -13.84 1.11 7.43
C ASP A 124 -13.04 2.42 7.29
N CYS A 125 -11.82 2.37 6.74
CA CYS A 125 -10.97 3.56 6.63
C CYS A 125 -11.40 4.59 5.57
N PHE A 126 -12.29 4.23 4.64
CA PHE A 126 -12.74 5.14 3.57
C PHE A 126 -14.21 5.53 3.75
N SER A 127 -14.53 6.77 3.41
CA SER A 127 -15.91 7.25 3.31
C SER A 127 -16.68 6.62 2.15
N SER A 128 -18.01 6.75 2.13
CA SER A 128 -18.85 6.24 1.04
C SER A 128 -18.60 6.98 -0.27
N GLU A 129 -18.86 6.36 -1.43
CA GLU A 129 -18.93 7.06 -2.71
C GLU A 129 -20.14 8.02 -2.79
N ASN A 130 -21.10 7.87 -1.88
CA ASN A 130 -22.31 8.69 -1.85
C ASN A 130 -22.20 9.91 -0.94
N GLU A 131 -21.00 10.26 -0.42
CA GLU A 131 -20.86 11.40 0.49
C GLU A 131 -21.37 12.74 -0.09
N GLU A 132 -21.58 13.73 0.79
CA GLU A 132 -21.90 15.10 0.37
C GLU A 132 -20.61 15.85 0.05
N GLY A 133 -20.48 16.34 -1.19
CA GLY A 133 -19.38 17.23 -1.59
C GLY A 133 -19.68 18.72 -1.35
N GLY A 134 -20.74 19.05 -0.60
CA GLY A 134 -21.21 20.41 -0.39
C GLY A 134 -21.68 21.07 -1.69
N VAL A 135 -20.99 22.12 -2.12
CA VAL A 135 -21.28 22.87 -3.37
C VAL A 135 -20.81 22.10 -4.62
N TYR A 136 -20.09 20.99 -4.44
CA TYR A 136 -19.57 20.17 -5.53
C TYR A 136 -19.80 18.67 -5.27
N TYR A 137 -19.30 17.79 -6.15
CA TYR A 137 -19.37 16.35 -5.93
C TYR A 137 -18.31 15.90 -4.93
N ALA A 138 -18.55 14.81 -4.18
CA ALA A 138 -17.59 14.31 -3.21
C ALA A 138 -16.33 13.74 -3.90
N PRO A 139 -15.13 13.88 -3.33
CA PRO A 139 -13.91 13.34 -3.91
C PRO A 139 -14.01 11.86 -4.29
N GLU A 140 -13.58 11.52 -5.51
CA GLU A 140 -13.62 10.16 -6.04
C GLU A 140 -12.38 9.38 -5.61
N LEU A 141 -12.59 8.22 -4.99
CA LEU A 141 -11.53 7.31 -4.56
C LEU A 141 -11.04 6.48 -5.77
N ASP A 142 -9.73 6.45 -5.96
CA ASP A 142 -9.01 5.69 -6.99
C ASP A 142 -7.87 4.91 -6.34
N VAL A 143 -7.70 3.64 -6.69
CA VAL A 143 -6.72 2.74 -6.07
C VAL A 143 -5.95 2.00 -7.15
N GLU A 144 -4.62 2.06 -7.10
CA GLU A 144 -3.75 1.49 -8.13
C GLU A 144 -2.57 0.76 -7.48
N ILE A 145 -2.18 -0.39 -8.05
CA ILE A 145 -0.89 -1.01 -7.77
C ILE A 145 0.05 -0.71 -8.92
N ASN A 146 1.17 -0.04 -8.62
CA ASN A 146 2.14 0.34 -9.66
C ASN A 146 3.57 0.33 -9.12
N LYS A 147 4.47 -0.35 -9.84
CA LYS A 147 5.90 -0.45 -9.51
C LYS A 147 6.16 -0.93 -8.06
N GLY A 148 5.36 -1.89 -7.59
CA GLY A 148 5.43 -2.46 -6.24
C GLY A 148 5.09 -1.46 -5.13
N LYS A 149 4.10 -0.61 -5.39
CA LYS A 149 3.51 0.32 -4.43
C LYS A 149 2.01 0.32 -4.62
N LEU A 150 1.29 0.55 -3.54
CA LEU A 150 -0.14 0.81 -3.55
C LEU A 150 -0.36 2.33 -3.49
N PHE A 151 -1.07 2.86 -4.46
CA PHE A 151 -1.49 4.25 -4.52
C PHE A 151 -2.97 4.32 -4.15
N ILE A 152 -3.29 5.23 -3.24
CA ILE A 152 -4.67 5.55 -2.85
C ILE A 152 -4.84 7.03 -3.12
N SER A 153 -5.72 7.37 -4.05
CA SER A 153 -5.89 8.72 -4.58
C SER A 153 -7.33 9.19 -4.45
N TYR A 154 -7.49 10.49 -4.23
CA TYR A 154 -8.77 11.16 -4.22
C TYR A 154 -8.73 12.27 -5.26
N ARG A 155 -9.66 12.22 -6.21
CA ARG A 155 -9.78 13.21 -7.29
C ARG A 155 -11.00 14.07 -7.03
N HIS A 156 -10.81 15.39 -6.97
CA HIS A 156 -11.88 16.35 -6.68
C HIS A 156 -12.05 17.38 -7.80
N GLY A 157 -11.76 16.97 -9.03
CA GLY A 157 -11.95 17.76 -10.25
C GLY A 157 -11.26 19.12 -10.16
N ARG A 158 -12.05 20.20 -10.25
CA ARG A 158 -11.58 21.58 -10.19
C ARG A 158 -10.93 22.00 -8.86
N TYR A 159 -11.08 21.19 -7.81
CA TYR A 159 -10.44 21.45 -6.52
C TYR A 159 -9.12 20.69 -6.35
N GLY A 160 -8.73 19.88 -7.34
CA GLY A 160 -7.45 19.18 -7.38
C GLY A 160 -7.54 17.74 -6.88
N TYR A 161 -6.49 17.27 -6.20
CA TYR A 161 -6.35 15.88 -5.78
C TYR A 161 -5.44 15.72 -4.56
N TRP A 162 -5.49 14.55 -3.93
CA TRP A 162 -4.45 14.09 -3.02
C TRP A 162 -4.24 12.58 -3.16
N GLN A 163 -3.02 12.12 -2.91
CA GLN A 163 -2.59 10.76 -3.17
C GLN A 163 -1.62 10.29 -2.07
N TYR A 164 -1.86 9.09 -1.56
CA TYR A 164 -1.04 8.41 -0.58
C TYR A 164 -0.29 7.26 -1.26
N MET A 165 0.99 7.12 -0.93
CA MET A 165 1.85 6.06 -1.48
C MET A 165 2.27 5.10 -0.39
N PHE A 166 1.87 3.85 -0.53
CA PHE A 166 2.18 2.78 0.41
C PHE A 166 3.14 1.75 -0.19
N ARG A 167 3.99 1.19 0.67
CA ARG A 167 4.91 0.10 0.32
C ARG A 167 4.79 -1.03 1.33
N PRO A 168 4.76 -2.31 0.90
CA PRO A 168 4.86 -3.44 1.82
C PRO A 168 6.07 -3.32 2.75
N GLN A 169 5.84 -3.40 4.05
CA GLN A 169 6.88 -3.37 5.09
C GLN A 169 6.31 -3.86 6.43
N ASP A 170 7.09 -4.64 7.18
CA ASP A 170 6.76 -5.04 8.56
C ASP A 170 5.36 -5.69 8.72
N ASN A 171 5.05 -6.65 7.84
CA ASN A 171 3.75 -7.34 7.74
C ASN A 171 2.55 -6.39 7.62
N ASP A 172 2.76 -5.26 6.94
CA ASP A 172 1.77 -4.23 6.68
C ASP A 172 2.18 -3.45 5.41
N LEU A 173 1.49 -2.35 5.14
CA LEU A 173 1.84 -1.35 4.15
C LEU A 173 2.17 -0.02 4.85
N ALA A 174 3.42 0.43 4.74
CA ALA A 174 3.87 1.69 5.31
C ALA A 174 3.64 2.85 4.34
N LEU A 175 3.09 3.97 4.84
CA LEU A 175 2.96 5.23 4.11
C LEU A 175 4.35 5.84 3.89
N ILE A 176 4.82 5.84 2.63
CA ILE A 176 6.15 6.33 2.25
C ILE A 176 6.13 7.67 1.54
N GLY A 177 4.99 8.09 0.99
CA GLY A 177 4.85 9.42 0.43
C GLY A 177 3.41 9.91 0.34
N TYR A 178 3.26 11.20 0.11
CA TYR A 178 1.99 11.88 -0.08
C TYR A 178 2.19 13.03 -1.07
N ASP A 179 1.31 13.14 -2.06
CA ASP A 179 1.27 14.26 -3.01
C ASP A 179 -0.14 14.84 -3.06
N SER A 180 -0.27 16.16 -3.10
CA SER A 180 -1.57 16.81 -3.29
C SER A 180 -1.45 18.10 -4.09
N SER A 181 -2.53 18.45 -4.76
CA SER A 181 -2.72 19.66 -5.52
C SER A 181 -4.05 20.27 -5.11
N SER A 182 -4.04 21.52 -4.67
CA SER A 182 -5.24 22.31 -4.35
C SER A 182 -5.45 23.31 -5.47
N ASN A 183 -6.63 23.28 -6.09
CA ASN A 183 -6.91 24.04 -7.30
C ASN A 183 -8.15 24.92 -7.15
N ASN A 184 -8.20 25.98 -7.96
CA ASN A 184 -9.41 26.74 -8.25
C ASN A 184 -9.68 26.70 -9.76
N GLY A 185 -10.44 25.70 -10.20
CA GLY A 185 -10.66 25.52 -11.63
C GLY A 185 -9.36 25.04 -12.30
N PRO A 186 -8.89 25.72 -13.36
CA PRO A 186 -7.64 25.36 -14.02
C PRO A 186 -6.39 25.85 -13.27
N ILE A 187 -6.54 26.71 -12.26
CA ILE A 187 -5.42 27.35 -11.55
C ILE A 187 -5.02 26.47 -10.37
N VAL A 188 -3.76 26.03 -10.33
CA VAL A 188 -3.15 25.37 -9.18
C VAL A 188 -2.78 26.44 -8.15
N LEU A 189 -3.33 26.32 -6.94
CA LEU A 189 -3.07 27.23 -5.83
C LEU A 189 -1.86 26.77 -5.03
N THR A 190 -1.83 25.48 -4.70
CA THR A 190 -0.76 24.91 -3.89
C THR A 190 -0.54 23.45 -4.26
N GLU A 191 0.73 23.08 -4.41
CA GLU A 191 1.15 21.68 -4.46
C GLU A 191 1.92 21.32 -3.19
N THR A 192 1.68 20.12 -2.68
CA THR A 192 2.43 19.59 -1.54
C THR A 192 2.94 18.20 -1.88
N SER A 193 4.21 17.94 -1.60
CA SER A 193 4.84 16.63 -1.72
C SER A 193 5.57 16.30 -0.42
N ILE A 194 5.29 15.15 0.17
CA ILE A 194 5.95 14.64 1.37
C ILE A 194 6.60 13.31 1.06
N ASN A 195 7.88 13.21 1.37
CA ASN A 195 8.60 11.95 1.40
C ASN A 195 8.83 11.54 2.86
N PHE A 196 8.04 10.59 3.36
CA PHE A 196 8.10 10.16 4.76
C PHE A 196 9.37 9.38 5.09
N LEU A 197 10.09 8.85 4.11
CA LEU A 197 11.38 8.18 4.36
C LEU A 197 12.49 9.19 4.70
N THR A 198 12.53 10.29 3.95
CA THR A 198 13.52 11.37 4.13
C THR A 198 13.04 12.46 5.11
N ARG A 199 11.76 12.42 5.48
CA ARG A 199 11.08 13.45 6.29
C ARG A 199 11.04 14.82 5.63
N LYS A 200 11.22 14.88 4.31
CA LYS A 200 11.20 16.11 3.54
C LYS A 200 9.79 16.40 3.06
N GLN A 201 9.33 17.61 3.32
CA GLN A 201 8.14 18.19 2.74
C GLN A 201 8.55 19.33 1.81
N ILE A 202 7.88 19.42 0.67
CA ILE A 202 7.95 20.52 -0.28
C ILE A 202 6.55 21.06 -0.46
N VAL A 203 6.39 22.37 -0.32
CA VAL A 203 5.14 23.09 -0.62
C VAL A 203 5.46 24.14 -1.68
N ASN A 204 4.77 24.08 -2.82
CA ASN A 204 4.84 25.08 -3.88
C ASN A 204 3.55 25.91 -3.80
N HIS A 205 3.65 27.18 -3.43
CA HIS A 205 2.51 28.10 -3.35
C HIS A 205 2.49 29.01 -4.57
N ASN A 206 1.37 29.08 -5.29
CA ASN A 206 1.23 29.95 -6.45
C ASN A 206 1.06 31.41 -6.00
N ILE A 207 2.06 32.24 -6.26
CA ILE A 207 2.02 33.67 -5.89
C ILE A 207 1.18 34.52 -6.87
N ASN A 208 0.73 33.93 -7.97
CA ASN A 208 -0.12 34.55 -8.99
C ASN A 208 -1.54 33.93 -9.04
N GLU A 209 -2.02 33.35 -7.93
CA GLU A 209 -3.29 32.62 -7.83
C GLU A 209 -4.54 33.42 -8.31
N ASN A 210 -4.48 34.75 -8.28
CA ASN A 210 -5.58 35.63 -8.68
C ASN A 210 -5.55 36.05 -10.16
N THR A 211 -4.56 35.59 -10.94
CA THR A 211 -4.46 35.92 -12.37
C THR A 211 -5.08 34.81 -13.21
N TYR A 212 -6.20 35.11 -13.86
CA TYR A 212 -6.91 34.12 -14.70
C TYR A 212 -6.14 33.76 -15.98
N ASP A 213 -5.33 34.70 -16.47
CA ASP A 213 -4.59 34.60 -17.74
C ASP A 213 -3.06 34.57 -17.53
N GLY A 214 -2.60 34.61 -16.28
CA GLY A 214 -1.18 34.64 -15.93
C GLY A 214 -0.59 33.24 -15.88
N GLU A 215 0.69 33.13 -16.21
CA GLU A 215 1.43 31.88 -15.93
C GLU A 215 1.53 31.67 -14.42
N GLU A 216 1.34 30.42 -13.99
CA GLU A 216 1.51 30.03 -12.60
C GLU A 216 2.98 30.21 -12.19
N VAL A 217 3.20 30.93 -11.09
CA VAL A 217 4.53 31.16 -10.55
C VAL A 217 4.54 30.67 -9.12
N PHE A 218 5.42 29.71 -8.83
CA PHE A 218 5.46 29.05 -7.53
C PHE A 218 6.61 29.54 -6.68
N GLU A 219 6.28 29.91 -5.44
CA GLU A 219 7.26 30.02 -4.35
C GLU A 219 7.36 28.68 -3.63
N LYS A 220 8.58 28.18 -3.50
CA LYS A 220 8.86 26.85 -2.93
C LYS A 220 9.34 26.97 -1.49
N THR A 221 8.65 26.29 -0.58
CA THR A 221 9.07 26.08 0.80
C THR A 221 9.46 24.64 1.02
N GLU A 222 10.60 24.41 1.70
CA GLU A 222 11.03 23.08 2.13
C GLU A 222 11.06 23.01 3.66
N THR A 223 10.41 21.99 4.23
CA THR A 223 10.39 21.75 5.67
C THR A 223 10.71 20.30 5.99
N LYS A 224 11.03 20.04 7.26
CA LYS A 224 11.23 18.70 7.78
C LYS A 224 10.09 18.33 8.72
N ILE A 225 9.44 17.20 8.48
CA ILE A 225 8.36 16.71 9.35
C ILE A 225 8.95 16.10 10.63
N SER A 226 8.26 16.33 11.75
CA SER A 226 8.67 15.89 13.11
C SER A 226 8.43 14.40 13.36
N ARG A 227 7.54 13.76 12.57
CA ARG A 227 7.11 12.37 12.78
C ARG A 227 8.23 11.37 12.46
N ASN A 228 8.56 10.51 13.43
CA ASN A 228 9.64 9.52 13.30
C ASN A 228 9.19 8.13 12.82
N LYS A 229 7.95 7.71 13.10
CA LYS A 229 7.40 6.40 12.65
C LYS A 229 6.59 6.57 11.36
N LEU A 230 6.67 5.62 10.44
CA LEU A 230 5.78 5.57 9.27
C LEU A 230 4.39 5.11 9.71
N ILE A 231 3.36 5.73 9.16
CA ILE A 231 1.97 5.29 9.37
C ILE A 231 1.76 3.98 8.64
N LYS A 232 1.14 3.01 9.30
CA LYS A 232 0.72 1.76 8.67
C LYS A 232 -0.70 1.89 8.13
N LEU A 233 -1.00 1.26 6.99
CA LEU A 233 -2.33 1.28 6.39
C LEU A 233 -3.38 0.71 7.35
N SER A 234 -3.05 -0.34 8.11
CA SER A 234 -3.93 -0.89 9.14
C SER A 234 -4.23 0.04 10.32
N GLU A 235 -3.37 1.04 10.58
CA GLU A 235 -3.48 1.96 11.73
C GLU A 235 -4.31 3.22 11.39
N ILE A 236 -4.66 3.44 10.11
CA ILE A 236 -5.44 4.62 9.67
C ILE A 236 -6.91 4.40 10.01
N LYS A 237 -7.46 5.21 10.91
CA LYS A 237 -8.89 5.14 11.27
C LYS A 237 -9.79 5.71 10.19
N ASP A 238 -9.41 6.88 9.69
CA ASP A 238 -10.15 7.60 8.66
C ASP A 238 -9.17 8.38 7.79
N PHE A 239 -9.25 8.20 6.47
CA PHE A 239 -8.45 8.96 5.52
C PHE A 239 -8.87 10.44 5.48
N ASP A 240 -10.14 10.75 5.76
CA ASP A 240 -10.65 12.13 5.74
C ASP A 240 -10.08 12.97 6.91
N GLU A 241 -9.68 12.31 7.98
CA GLU A 241 -9.06 12.91 9.18
C GLU A 241 -7.54 12.80 9.19
N LEU A 242 -6.93 12.19 8.16
CA LEU A 242 -5.49 12.00 8.13
C LEU A 242 -4.78 13.34 7.89
N ARG A 243 -4.01 13.78 8.89
CA ARG A 243 -3.22 15.03 8.85
C ARG A 243 -1.74 14.73 9.07
N PHE A 244 -0.89 15.49 8.38
CA PHE A 244 0.58 15.36 8.45
C PHE A 244 1.28 16.61 8.98
N PHE A 245 0.50 17.66 9.22
CA PHE A 245 0.97 18.97 9.64
C PHE A 245 0.44 19.19 11.05
N ASP A 246 1.28 19.76 11.90
CA ASP A 246 0.81 20.34 13.16
C ASP A 246 0.18 21.70 12.79
N GLU A 247 -1.09 21.92 13.16
CA GLU A 247 -1.76 23.24 13.08
C GLU A 247 -1.19 24.23 14.10
#